data_AF-A0A971Z3R2-F1
#
_entry.id   AF-A0A971Z3R2-F1
#
_cell.length_a   1.000
_cell.length_b   1.000
_cell.length_c   1.000
_cell.angle_alpha   90.00
_cell.angle_beta   90.00
_cell.angle_gamma   90.00
#
_symmetry.space_group_name_H-M   'P 1'
#
loop_
_entity.id
_entity.type
_entity.pdbx_description
1 polymer ?
#
loop_
_entity_poly.entity_id
_entity_poly.type
_entity_poly.pdbx_seq_one_letter_code
_entity_poly.pdbx_strand_id
1 'polypeptide(L)'
;MSELLVTQCPHCQTRFRLTPEQLSVANGHVRCGACLEVFHAADAAAALSRQPQPTPATPEPTPPPAPAPTPPAQTSLLPDDLDE
;
A
#
# COMPACT_ATOMS: atom_id res chain seq x y z
N MET A 1 20.43 -20.54 -11.53
CA MET A 1 19.16 -20.12 -12.17
C MET A 1 18.44 -19.31 -11.11
N SER A 2 18.34 -17.99 -11.26
CA SER A 2 17.80 -17.11 -10.21
C SER A 2 16.28 -17.25 -10.18
N GLU A 3 15.75 -17.95 -9.18
CA GLU A 3 14.31 -18.13 -9.00
C GLU A 3 13.69 -16.80 -8.56
N LEU A 4 13.02 -16.13 -9.50
CA LEU A 4 12.28 -14.90 -9.24
C LEU A 4 10.84 -15.24 -8.85
N LEU A 5 10.47 -14.93 -7.62
CA LEU A 5 9.11 -15.02 -7.12
C LEU A 5 8.33 -13.75 -7.49
N VAL A 6 7.16 -13.92 -8.11
CA VAL A 6 6.23 -12.81 -8.34
C VAL A 6 5.32 -12.68 -7.13
N THR A 7 5.19 -11.48 -6.56
CA THR A 7 4.28 -11.19 -5.44
C THR A 7 3.36 -10.03 -5.81
N GLN A 8 2.20 -9.92 -5.15
CA GLN A 8 1.25 -8.82 -5.33
C GLN A 8 1.06 -8.08 -4.01
N CYS A 9 1.16 -6.75 -4.04
CA CYS A 9 0.90 -5.92 -2.86
C CYS A 9 -0.61 -5.88 -2.55
N PRO A 10 -1.07 -6.14 -1.31
CA PRO A 10 -2.49 -6.09 -0.96
C PRO A 10 -3.06 -4.65 -0.93
N HIS A 11 -2.20 -3.62 -0.79
CA HIS A 11 -2.62 -2.22 -0.67
C HIS A 11 -2.90 -1.56 -2.03
N CYS A 12 -2.00 -1.75 -2.99
CA CYS A 12 -2.08 -1.10 -4.30
C CYS A 12 -2.22 -2.10 -5.46
N GLN A 13 -2.29 -3.40 -5.17
CA GLN A 13 -2.40 -4.50 -6.14
C GLN A 13 -1.29 -4.56 -7.19
N THR A 14 -0.19 -3.83 -6.98
CA THR A 14 0.96 -3.85 -7.87
C THR A 14 1.67 -5.20 -7.77
N ARG A 15 1.99 -5.79 -8.92
CA ARG A 15 2.78 -7.03 -9.02
C ARG A 15 4.25 -6.69 -9.20
N PHE A 16 5.11 -7.34 -8.43
CA PHE A 16 6.54 -7.11 -8.49
C PHE A 16 7.31 -8.41 -8.29
N ARG A 17 8.59 -8.40 -8.69
CA ARG A 17 9.44 -9.58 -8.71
C ARG A 17 10.49 -9.47 -7.62
N LEU A 18 10.59 -10.50 -6.81
CA LEU A 18 11.50 -10.62 -5.68
C LEU A 18 12.28 -11.91 -5.80
N THR A 19 13.40 -11.99 -5.09
CA THR A 19 14.10 -13.26 -4.88
C THR A 19 13.74 -13.83 -3.51
N PRO A 20 13.69 -15.16 -3.35
CA PRO A 20 13.48 -15.79 -2.04
C PRO A 20 14.55 -15.38 -1.03
N GLU A 21 15.79 -15.11 -1.46
CA GLU A 21 16.85 -14.55 -0.61
C GLU A 21 16.46 -13.21 0.02
N GLN A 22 15.89 -12.27 -0.76
CA GLN A 22 15.41 -11.00 -0.22
C GLN A 22 14.29 -11.19 0.80
N LEU A 23 13.45 -12.20 0.59
CA LEU A 23 12.37 -12.56 1.50
C LEU A 23 12.92 -13.12 2.83
N SER A 24 13.89 -14.02 2.75
CA SER A 24 14.53 -14.64 3.90
C SER A 24 15.32 -13.63 4.74
N VAL A 25 16.07 -12.72 4.10
CA VAL A 25 16.82 -11.66 4.81
C VAL A 25 15.87 -10.74 5.60
N ALA A 26 14.68 -10.49 5.06
CA ALA A 26 13.71 -9.60 5.68
C ALA A 26 12.72 -10.31 6.63
N ASN A 27 12.97 -11.57 7.01
CA ASN A 27 12.05 -12.36 7.84
C ASN A 27 10.61 -12.38 7.28
N GLY A 28 10.46 -12.39 5.96
CA GLY A 28 9.15 -12.37 5.30
C GLY A 28 8.48 -11.00 5.17
N HIS A 29 9.09 -9.91 5.63
CA HIS A 29 8.60 -8.54 5.42
C HIS A 29 9.10 -7.99 4.08
N VAL A 30 8.23 -7.32 3.32
CA VAL A 30 8.54 -6.79 2.00
C VAL A 30 7.97 -5.39 1.86
N ARG A 31 8.78 -4.46 1.34
CA ARG A 31 8.33 -3.11 1.00
C ARG A 31 7.90 -3.05 -0.47
N CYS A 32 6.69 -2.56 -0.74
CA CYS A 32 6.21 -2.35 -2.09
C CYS A 32 6.96 -1.20 -2.78
N GLY A 33 7.50 -1.41 -3.98
CA GLY A 33 8.15 -0.35 -4.75
C GLY A 33 7.19 0.73 -5.31
N ALA A 34 5.88 0.50 -5.29
CA ALA A 34 4.88 1.42 -5.85
C ALA A 34 4.26 2.33 -4.79
N CYS A 35 3.77 1.78 -3.68
CA CYS A 35 3.16 2.56 -2.59
C CYS A 35 4.05 2.71 -1.35
N LEU A 36 5.23 2.06 -1.34
CA LEU A 36 6.19 2.08 -0.24
C LEU A 36 5.72 1.42 1.06
N GLU A 37 4.59 0.72 1.02
CA GLU A 37 4.00 0.02 2.17
C GLU A 37 4.72 -1.30 2.48
N VAL A 38 4.84 -1.63 3.77
CA VAL A 38 5.50 -2.86 4.24
C VAL A 38 4.45 -3.91 4.57
N PHE A 39 4.57 -5.10 3.98
CA PHE A 39 3.63 -6.20 4.19
C PHE A 39 4.34 -7.55 4.30
N HIS A 40 3.64 -8.56 4.83
CA HIS A 40 4.15 -9.93 4.94
C HIS A 40 3.92 -10.71 3.64
N ALA A 41 4.96 -11.36 3.11
CA ALA A 41 4.85 -12.11 1.87
C ALA A 41 3.92 -13.34 1.94
N ALA A 42 3.62 -13.86 3.14
CA ALA A 42 2.59 -14.88 3.33
C ALA A 42 1.21 -14.40 2.84
N ASP A 43 0.91 -13.12 3.02
CA ASP A 43 -0.35 -12.50 2.58
C ASP A 43 -0.42 -12.42 1.05
N ALA A 44 0.71 -12.09 0.40
CA ALA A 44 0.81 -12.10 -1.07
C ALA A 44 0.77 -13.51 -1.68
N ALA A 45 1.33 -14.52 -1.00
CA ALA A 45 1.25 -15.91 -1.45
C ALA A 45 -0.21 -16.45 -1.39
N ALA A 46 -0.98 -16.04 -0.39
CA ALA A 46 -2.40 -16.35 -0.30
C ALA A 46 -3.20 -15.74 -1.46
N ALA A 47 -2.83 -14.55 -1.96
CA ALA A 47 -3.47 -13.93 -3.12
C ALA A 47 -3.22 -14.69 -4.43
N LEU A 48 -2.05 -15.31 -4.60
CA LEU A 48 -1.70 -16.10 -5.80
C LEU A 48 -2.26 -17.53 -5.78
N SER A 49 -2.39 -18.12 -4.59
CA SER A 49 -2.93 -19.48 -4.40
C SER A 49 -4.46 -19.51 -4.27
N ARG A 50 -5.09 -18.36 -4.01
CA ARG A 50 -6.53 -18.17 -4.23
C ARG A 50 -6.82 -18.18 -5.73
N GLN A 51 -7.04 -19.38 -6.26
CA GLN A 51 -8.07 -19.57 -7.28
C GLN A 51 -9.30 -18.79 -6.80
N PRO A 52 -9.98 -18.01 -7.65
CA PRO A 52 -11.17 -17.29 -7.26
C PRO A 52 -12.21 -18.33 -6.84
N GLN A 53 -12.27 -18.63 -5.54
CA GLN A 53 -13.44 -19.24 -4.98
C GLN A 53 -14.53 -18.18 -5.19
N PRO A 54 -15.60 -18.50 -5.94
CA PRO A 54 -16.67 -17.55 -6.17
C PRO A 54 -17.19 -17.12 -4.80
N THR A 55 -16.97 -15.85 -4.48
CA THR A 55 -17.62 -15.17 -3.37
C THR A 55 -19.13 -15.39 -3.54
N PRO A 56 -19.87 -15.89 -2.54
CA PRO A 56 -21.30 -15.68 -2.53
C PRO A 56 -21.50 -14.16 -2.54
N ALA A 57 -22.22 -13.69 -3.55
CA ALA A 57 -22.52 -12.29 -3.74
C ALA A 57 -23.14 -11.68 -2.47
N THR A 58 -22.53 -10.63 -1.95
CA THR A 58 -23.30 -9.51 -1.40
C THR A 58 -22.76 -8.26 -2.08
N PRO A 59 -23.47 -7.75 -3.11
CA PRO A 59 -23.16 -6.45 -3.66
C PRO A 59 -23.72 -5.43 -2.67
N GLU A 60 -22.85 -4.70 -1.98
CA GLU A 60 -23.23 -3.36 -1.51
C GLU A 60 -22.41 -2.34 -2.32
N PRO A 61 -23.03 -1.75 -3.35
CA PRO A 61 -22.44 -0.66 -4.10
C PRO A 61 -22.68 0.63 -3.33
N THR A 62 -21.61 1.25 -2.83
CA THR A 62 -21.64 2.70 -2.58
C THR A 62 -20.32 3.35 -3.00
N PRO A 63 -20.21 3.87 -4.22
CA PRO A 63 -19.52 5.13 -4.48
C PRO A 63 -20.56 6.28 -4.45
N PRO A 64 -20.21 7.59 -4.46
CA PRO A 64 -18.89 8.25 -4.61
C PRO A 64 -18.76 9.42 -3.58
N PRO A 65 -18.10 10.56 -3.85
CA PRO A 65 -16.75 10.86 -4.36
C PRO A 65 -15.92 11.64 -3.32
N ALA A 66 -14.59 11.64 -3.46
CA ALA A 66 -13.76 12.80 -3.09
C ALA A 66 -13.23 13.37 -4.41
N PRO A 67 -13.30 14.69 -4.68
CA PRO A 67 -12.37 15.67 -4.09
C PRO A 67 -13.06 17.04 -3.81
N ALA A 68 -12.54 17.97 -3.02
CA ALA A 68 -11.41 18.85 -3.34
C ALA A 68 -11.19 19.85 -2.17
N PRO A 69 -10.02 20.51 -2.11
CA PRO A 69 -9.53 21.23 -0.95
C PRO A 69 -10.06 22.67 -0.89
N THR A 70 -10.24 23.20 0.31
CA THR A 70 -10.35 24.65 0.55
C THR A 70 -9.11 25.16 1.27
N PRO A 71 -8.14 25.78 0.58
CA PRO A 71 -7.56 27.05 1.01
C PRO A 71 -8.43 28.18 0.42
N PRO A 72 -8.44 29.43 0.92
CA PRO A 72 -7.55 30.06 1.90
C PRO A 72 -8.30 30.82 3.02
N ALA A 73 -7.70 30.95 4.20
CA ALA A 73 -8.02 32.05 5.11
C ALA A 73 -6.75 32.43 5.88
N GLN A 74 -6.06 33.41 5.32
CA GLN A 74 -5.05 34.19 6.01
C GLN A 74 -5.73 34.84 7.23
N THR A 75 -5.27 34.56 8.44
CA THR A 75 -5.58 35.40 9.60
C THR A 75 -4.31 35.64 10.41
N SER A 76 -4.00 36.93 10.52
CA SER A 76 -3.07 37.60 11.43
C SER A 76 -1.61 37.17 11.36
N LEU A 77 -0.72 37.95 10.74
CA LEU A 77 -0.22 39.20 11.33
C LEU A 77 0.01 39.07 12.84
N LEU A 78 1.17 38.52 13.21
CA LEU A 78 1.98 39.09 14.28
C LEU A 78 3.47 38.87 13.93
N PRO A 79 4.14 39.82 13.28
CA PRO A 79 5.58 39.97 13.48
C PRO A 79 5.77 40.65 14.85
N ASP A 80 5.97 39.88 15.91
CA ASP A 80 6.34 40.44 17.21
C ASP A 80 7.25 39.45 17.94
N ASP A 81 8.53 39.82 17.98
CA ASP A 81 9.30 39.93 19.22
C ASP A 81 9.35 38.70 20.13
N LEU A 82 10.43 37.92 20.06
CA LEU A 82 11.14 37.46 21.27
C LEU A 82 12.54 36.94 20.92
N ASP A 83 13.47 37.88 20.87
CA ASP A 83 14.89 37.65 21.13
C ASP A 83 15.03 37.44 22.65
N GLU A 84 15.41 36.24 23.09
CA GLU A 84 16.09 36.00 24.38
C GLU A 84 17.08 34.84 24.26
#